data_AF-A0A1E5SVK2-F1
#
_entry.id   AF-A0A1E5SVK2-F1
#
_cell.length_a   1.000
_cell.length_b   1.000
_cell.length_c   1.000
_cell.angle_alpha   90.00
_cell.angle_beta   90.00
_cell.angle_gamma   90.00
#
_symmetry.space_group_name_H-M   'P 1'
#
loop_
_entity.id
_entity.type
_entity.pdbx_description
1 polymer ?
#
loop_
_entity_poly.entity_id
_entity_poly.type
_entity_poly.pdbx_seq_one_letter_code
_entity_poly.pdbx_strand_id
1 'polypeptide(L)'
;MSDRLFLLDKNYLLKEAQANLRLELQARLVELVKEGYFQLFNPLRLPDERTDLIENFKPIHLSFFDELYDVLAGIYRYNIGDNQLELLFDGRSHYEMYMTDWPEAFEQYVNELCGKKNFVLAGLELSVFHDPSKRIELAQNRMKVSIFDHFGLRIYKYKGIQKLNSKSA
;
A
#
# COMPACT_ATOMS: atom_id res chain seq x y z
N MET A 1 -16.92 12.49 -1.77
CA MET A 1 -17.90 11.79 -2.64
C MET A 1 -17.46 10.35 -2.77
N SER A 2 -18.41 9.42 -2.74
CA SER A 2 -18.17 7.98 -2.60
C SER A 2 -17.68 7.35 -3.91
N ASP A 3 -16.37 7.35 -4.13
CA ASP A 3 -15.73 6.59 -5.22
C ASP A 3 -15.72 5.11 -4.84
N ARG A 4 -16.84 4.43 -5.10
CA ARG A 4 -16.91 2.96 -4.98
C ARG A 4 -16.00 2.36 -6.06
N LEU A 5 -14.89 1.77 -5.64
CA LEU A 5 -13.95 1.09 -6.54
C LEU A 5 -14.60 -0.15 -7.22
N PHE A 6 -15.67 -0.71 -6.66
CA PHE A 6 -16.51 -1.75 -7.25
C PHE A 6 -17.92 -1.84 -6.60
N LEU A 7 -18.88 -2.48 -7.28
CA LEU A 7 -20.31 -2.56 -6.91
C LEU A 7 -20.59 -3.23 -5.54
N LEU A 8 -19.69 -4.11 -5.08
CA LEU A 8 -19.80 -4.89 -3.84
C LEU A 8 -19.07 -4.28 -2.63
N ASP A 9 -18.55 -3.05 -2.76
CA ASP A 9 -17.76 -2.39 -1.71
C ASP A 9 -18.66 -1.79 -0.59
N LYS A 10 -19.41 -2.65 0.11
CA LYS A 10 -20.39 -2.28 1.14
C LYS A 10 -19.90 -2.52 2.58
N ASN A 11 -18.70 -3.04 2.80
CA ASN A 11 -18.21 -3.36 4.14
C ASN A 11 -17.80 -2.08 4.87
N TYR A 12 -18.76 -1.45 5.55
CA TYR A 12 -18.56 -0.17 6.24
C TYR A 12 -17.58 -0.26 7.41
N LEU A 13 -17.62 -1.36 8.18
CA LEU A 13 -16.71 -1.57 9.31
C LEU A 13 -15.26 -1.70 8.85
N LEU A 14 -15.00 -2.42 7.76
CA LEU A 14 -13.66 -2.52 7.19
C LEU A 14 -13.18 -1.17 6.64
N LYS A 15 -14.07 -0.40 5.99
CA LYS A 15 -13.73 0.95 5.52
C LYS A 15 -13.38 1.90 6.67
N GLU A 16 -14.12 1.80 7.76
CA GLU A 16 -13.86 2.59 8.97
C GLU A 16 -12.52 2.21 9.60
N ALA A 17 -12.25 0.91 9.79
CA ALA A 17 -10.96 0.43 10.28
C ALA A 17 -9.81 0.91 9.39
N GLN A 18 -9.97 0.80 8.06
CA GLN A 18 -8.99 1.30 7.10
C GLN A 18 -8.82 2.82 7.13
N ALA A 19 -9.87 3.58 7.40
CA ALA A 19 -9.76 5.04 7.55
C ALA A 19 -8.97 5.39 8.82
N ASN A 20 -9.27 4.71 9.93
CA ASN A 20 -8.64 4.95 11.23
C ASN A 20 -7.14 4.57 11.23
N LEU A 21 -6.78 3.51 10.52
CA LEU A 21 -5.39 3.02 10.41
C LEU A 21 -4.55 3.73 9.35
N ARG A 22 -5.13 4.64 8.55
CA ARG A 22 -4.47 5.22 7.36
C ARG A 22 -3.12 5.86 7.69
N LEU A 23 -3.08 6.78 8.65
CA LEU A 23 -1.87 7.53 8.96
C LEU A 23 -0.77 6.63 9.52
N GLU A 24 -1.14 5.69 10.38
CA GLU A 24 -0.22 4.72 10.97
C GLU A 24 0.41 3.83 9.89
N LEU A 25 -0.41 3.26 9.01
CA LEU A 25 0.06 2.37 7.94
C LEU A 25 0.83 3.12 6.85
N GLN A 26 0.51 4.38 6.57
CA GLN A 26 1.32 5.22 5.68
C GLN A 26 2.69 5.53 6.29
N ALA A 27 2.78 5.79 7.59
CA ALA A 27 4.07 5.95 8.27
C ALA A 27 4.86 4.62 8.23
N ARG A 28 4.18 3.50 8.49
CA ARG A 28 4.78 2.16 8.42
C ARG A 28 5.30 1.83 7.02
N LEU A 29 4.56 2.20 5.97
CA LEU A 29 4.98 2.06 4.58
C LEU A 29 6.31 2.76 4.31
N VAL A 30 6.51 3.99 4.81
CA VAL A 30 7.77 4.72 4.63
C VAL A 30 8.92 3.97 5.28
N GLU A 31 8.73 3.45 6.48
CA GLU A 31 9.74 2.64 7.16
C GLU A 31 10.03 1.33 6.41
N LEU A 32 9.01 0.63 5.92
CA LEU A 32 9.19 -0.59 5.11
C LEU A 32 9.93 -0.30 3.80
N VAL A 33 9.71 0.86 3.17
CA VAL A 33 10.46 1.28 1.97
C VAL A 33 11.92 1.56 2.31
N LYS A 34 12.20 2.21 3.45
CA LYS A 34 13.57 2.42 3.95
C LYS A 34 14.27 1.08 4.21
N GLU A 35 13.59 0.14 4.86
CA GLU A 35 14.09 -1.21 5.10
C GLU A 35 14.36 -1.94 3.78
N GLY A 36 13.43 -1.87 2.82
CA GLY A 36 13.58 -2.43 1.48
C GLY A 36 14.79 -1.87 0.72
N TYR A 37 15.11 -0.60 0.92
CA TYR A 37 16.33 -0.02 0.36
C TYR A 37 17.59 -0.67 0.91
N PHE A 38 17.68 -0.82 2.24
CA PHE A 38 18.82 -1.49 2.85
C PHE A 38 18.92 -2.94 2.38
N GLN A 39 17.82 -3.68 2.32
CA GLN A 39 17.83 -5.06 1.84
C GLN A 39 18.32 -5.20 0.38
N LEU A 40 18.00 -4.24 -0.50
CA LEU A 40 18.31 -4.35 -1.93
C LEU A 40 19.61 -3.68 -2.36
N PHE A 41 20.00 -2.58 -1.71
CA PHE A 41 21.06 -1.69 -2.20
C PHE A 41 22.20 -1.49 -1.19
N ASN A 42 21.92 -1.56 0.12
CA ASN A 42 22.94 -1.46 1.16
C ASN A 42 22.69 -2.44 2.32
N PRO A 43 22.82 -3.78 2.10
CA PRO A 43 22.45 -4.78 3.11
C PRO A 43 23.32 -4.74 4.37
N LEU A 44 24.55 -4.22 4.22
CA LEU A 44 25.51 -4.06 5.31
C LEU A 44 25.31 -2.75 6.08
N ARG A 45 24.38 -1.89 5.65
CA ARG A 45 24.16 -0.54 6.20
C ARG A 45 25.48 0.23 6.35
N LEU A 46 26.30 0.21 5.31
CA LEU A 46 27.55 0.97 5.31
C LEU A 46 27.23 2.46 5.47
N PRO A 47 27.89 3.17 6.40
CA PRO A 47 27.60 4.57 6.66
C PRO A 47 28.07 5.41 5.46
N ASP A 48 27.13 6.17 4.90
CA ASP A 48 27.37 7.20 3.88
C ASP A 48 26.30 8.29 4.00
N GLU A 49 26.50 9.42 3.31
CA GLU A 49 25.57 10.56 3.37
C GLU A 49 24.12 10.18 3.00
N ARG A 50 23.93 9.19 2.11
CA ARG A 50 22.58 8.76 1.69
C ARG A 50 21.94 7.89 2.74
N THR A 51 22.71 7.02 3.38
CA THR A 51 22.31 6.15 4.48
C THR A 51 21.85 7.01 5.65
N ASP A 52 22.62 8.04 6.00
CA ASP A 52 22.25 9.00 7.04
C ASP A 52 20.96 9.75 6.70
N LEU A 53 20.79 10.19 5.45
CA LEU A 53 19.55 10.83 5.00
C LEU A 53 18.34 9.90 5.10
N ILE A 54 18.48 8.65 4.66
CA ILE A 54 17.40 7.67 4.66
C ILE A 54 17.03 7.29 6.09
N GLU A 55 17.99 6.98 6.97
CA GLU A 55 17.71 6.57 8.34
C GLU A 55 17.05 7.69 9.15
N ASN A 56 17.54 8.93 9.03
CA ASN A 56 17.05 10.06 9.81
C ASN A 56 15.79 10.72 9.25
N PHE A 57 15.34 10.33 8.05
CA PHE A 57 14.13 10.90 7.46
C PHE A 57 12.90 10.62 8.32
N LYS A 58 12.15 11.68 8.63
CA LYS A 58 10.85 11.64 9.28
C LYS A 58 9.81 12.33 8.40
N PRO A 59 8.75 11.62 7.97
CA PRO A 59 7.74 12.22 7.10
C PRO A 59 6.97 13.31 7.85
N ILE A 60 6.89 14.50 7.26
CA ILE A 60 6.07 15.63 7.76
C ILE A 60 4.64 15.53 7.20
N HIS A 61 4.52 15.07 5.95
CA HIS A 61 3.24 14.85 5.27
C HIS A 61 3.25 13.49 4.57
N LEU A 62 2.17 12.71 4.76
CA LEU A 62 2.01 11.38 4.19
C LEU A 62 1.05 11.35 2.98
N SER A 63 0.54 12.52 2.57
CA SER A 63 -0.45 12.66 1.50
C SER A 63 0.04 12.14 0.14
N PHE A 64 1.36 12.07 -0.09
CA PHE A 64 1.92 11.48 -1.31
C PHE A 64 1.61 9.98 -1.45
N PHE A 65 1.31 9.30 -0.34
CA PHE A 65 0.97 7.87 -0.30
C PHE A 65 -0.54 7.62 -0.22
N ASP A 66 -1.37 8.67 -0.31
CA ASP A 66 -2.83 8.56 -0.23
C ASP A 66 -3.40 7.61 -1.28
N GLU A 67 -3.08 7.86 -2.55
CA GLU A 67 -3.56 7.03 -3.65
C GLU A 67 -3.08 5.58 -3.53
N LEU A 68 -1.83 5.39 -3.07
CA LEU A 68 -1.26 4.06 -2.89
C LEU A 68 -2.02 3.26 -1.82
N TYR A 69 -2.28 3.91 -0.68
CA TYR A 69 -3.03 3.33 0.42
C TYR A 69 -4.45 2.95 -0.03
N ASP A 70 -5.13 3.86 -0.73
CA ASP A 70 -6.49 3.64 -1.22
C ASP A 70 -6.55 2.47 -2.21
N VAL A 71 -5.52 2.30 -3.06
CA VAL A 71 -5.41 1.16 -3.97
C VAL A 71 -5.21 -0.15 -3.20
N LEU A 72 -4.27 -0.22 -2.26
CA LEU A 72 -4.02 -1.44 -1.47
C LEU A 72 -5.23 -1.83 -0.63
N ALA A 73 -5.87 -0.84 0.03
CA ALA A 73 -7.10 -1.05 0.78
C ALA A 73 -8.23 -1.57 -0.13
N GLY A 74 -8.34 -1.04 -1.36
CA GLY A 74 -9.28 -1.52 -2.36
C GLY A 74 -9.01 -2.96 -2.81
N ILE A 75 -7.74 -3.33 -3.00
CA ILE A 75 -7.34 -4.70 -3.35
C ILE A 75 -7.68 -5.67 -2.22
N TYR A 76 -7.42 -5.29 -0.97
CA TYR A 76 -7.78 -6.11 0.19
C TYR A 76 -9.29 -6.35 0.28
N ARG A 77 -10.10 -5.28 0.14
CA ARG A 77 -11.57 -5.40 0.12
C ARG A 77 -12.05 -6.28 -1.03
N TYR A 78 -11.39 -6.22 -2.20
CA TYR A 78 -11.70 -7.10 -3.32
C TYR A 78 -11.39 -8.57 -3.03
N ASN A 79 -10.28 -8.85 -2.34
CA ASN A 79 -9.83 -10.22 -2.03
C ASN A 79 -10.70 -10.91 -0.97
N ILE A 80 -11.17 -10.18 0.06
CA ILE A 80 -12.04 -10.74 1.10
C ILE A 80 -13.46 -11.01 0.58
N GLY A 81 -13.91 -10.30 -0.45
CA GLY A 81 -15.26 -10.46 -0.98
C GLY A 81 -16.36 -9.94 -0.04
N ASP A 82 -17.58 -10.46 -0.21
CA ASP A 82 -18.77 -10.02 0.54
C ASP A 82 -18.97 -10.85 1.83
N ASN A 83 -17.98 -10.82 2.73
CA ASN A 83 -17.98 -11.64 3.95
C ASN A 83 -18.52 -10.90 5.20
N GLN A 84 -19.49 -10.00 5.01
CA GLN A 84 -20.01 -9.14 6.10
C GLN A 84 -20.77 -9.89 7.22
N LEU A 85 -21.04 -11.18 7.04
CA LEU A 85 -21.88 -11.99 7.93
C LEU A 85 -21.12 -13.20 8.49
N GLU A 86 -19.79 -13.21 8.43
CA GLU A 86 -19.01 -14.28 9.04
C GLU A 86 -19.24 -14.30 10.57
N LEU A 87 -19.62 -15.44 11.12
CA LEU A 87 -19.83 -15.52 12.58
C LEU A 87 -18.48 -15.67 13.28
N LEU A 88 -18.10 -14.65 14.04
CA LEU A 88 -16.93 -14.71 14.92
C LEU A 88 -17.31 -15.43 16.22
N PHE A 89 -16.72 -16.62 16.42
CA PHE A 89 -16.97 -17.46 17.60
C PHE A 89 -16.03 -17.15 18.78
N ASP A 90 -15.10 -16.23 18.61
CA ASP A 90 -14.12 -15.81 19.61
C ASP A 90 -14.58 -14.61 20.46
N GLY A 91 -15.79 -14.10 20.20
CA GLY A 91 -16.39 -12.98 20.93
C GLY A 91 -15.87 -11.60 20.51
N ARG A 92 -14.97 -11.50 19.54
CA ARG A 92 -14.50 -10.21 18.99
C ARG A 92 -15.53 -9.62 18.04
N SER A 93 -15.53 -8.30 17.93
CA SER A 93 -16.26 -7.60 16.88
C SER A 93 -15.51 -7.68 15.55
N HIS A 94 -16.23 -7.61 14.43
CA HIS A 94 -15.62 -7.51 13.11
C HIS A 94 -14.69 -6.31 12.98
N TYR A 95 -15.01 -5.21 13.64
CA TYR A 95 -14.14 -4.03 13.64
C TYR A 95 -12.80 -4.33 14.30
N GLU A 96 -12.78 -4.96 15.48
CA GLU A 96 -11.53 -5.35 16.16
C GLU A 96 -10.70 -6.35 15.35
N MET A 97 -11.37 -7.30 14.69
CA MET A 97 -10.74 -8.21 13.75
C MET A 97 -10.08 -7.44 12.59
N TYR A 98 -10.82 -6.54 11.92
CA TYR A 98 -10.27 -5.74 10.83
C TYR A 98 -9.15 -4.79 11.26
N MET A 99 -9.19 -4.29 12.50
CA MET A 99 -8.11 -3.47 13.06
C MET A 99 -6.80 -4.26 13.24
N THR A 100 -6.85 -5.59 13.25
CA THR A 100 -5.67 -6.48 13.35
C THR A 100 -5.29 -7.04 11.98
N ASP A 101 -6.25 -7.59 11.25
CA ASP A 101 -5.99 -8.28 9.99
C ASP A 101 -5.52 -7.32 8.88
N TRP A 102 -6.06 -6.10 8.85
CA TRP A 102 -5.70 -5.15 7.80
C TRP A 102 -4.23 -4.69 7.89
N PRO A 103 -3.71 -4.25 9.05
CA PRO A 103 -2.29 -3.97 9.20
C PRO A 103 -1.38 -5.13 8.80
N GLU A 104 -1.70 -6.36 9.23
CA GLU A 104 -0.90 -7.55 8.89
C GLU A 104 -0.85 -7.80 7.38
N ALA A 105 -2.01 -7.78 6.72
CA ALA A 105 -2.09 -7.93 5.28
C ALA A 105 -1.41 -6.78 4.53
N PHE A 106 -1.53 -5.54 5.03
CA PHE A 106 -0.87 -4.38 4.46
C PHE A 106 0.65 -4.51 4.53
N GLU A 107 1.20 -4.86 5.69
CA GLU A 107 2.64 -5.08 5.84
C GLU A 107 3.13 -6.21 4.94
N GLN A 108 2.38 -7.31 4.83
CA GLN A 108 2.72 -8.39 3.90
C GLN A 108 2.78 -7.89 2.44
N TYR A 109 1.75 -7.19 1.98
CA TYR A 109 1.70 -6.65 0.63
C TYR A 109 2.86 -5.71 0.35
N VAL A 110 3.16 -4.80 1.28
CA VAL A 110 4.25 -3.84 1.12
C VAL A 110 5.61 -4.54 1.14
N ASN A 111 5.83 -5.52 2.02
CA ASN A 111 7.07 -6.31 2.05
C ASN A 111 7.32 -7.03 0.71
N GLU A 112 6.28 -7.66 0.14
CA GLU A 112 6.37 -8.29 -1.17
C GLU A 112 6.72 -7.27 -2.27
N LEU A 113 6.12 -6.08 -2.23
CA LEU A 113 6.41 -4.99 -3.17
C LEU A 113 7.82 -4.40 -2.97
N CYS A 114 8.32 -4.34 -1.74
CA CYS A 114 9.68 -3.89 -1.41
C CYS A 114 10.75 -4.82 -1.99
N GLY A 115 10.41 -6.06 -2.38
CA GLY A 115 11.29 -6.91 -3.20
C GLY A 115 11.56 -6.36 -4.61
N LYS A 116 10.71 -5.45 -5.11
CA LYS A 116 10.86 -4.82 -6.43
C LYS A 116 11.63 -3.50 -6.33
N LYS A 117 12.82 -3.44 -6.92
CA LYS A 117 13.69 -2.23 -6.95
C LYS A 117 12.95 -0.95 -7.36
N ASN A 118 12.08 -1.02 -8.38
CA ASN A 118 11.33 0.14 -8.87
C ASN A 118 10.35 0.70 -7.83
N PHE A 119 9.75 -0.16 -7.01
CA PHE A 119 8.84 0.26 -5.96
C PHE A 119 9.59 1.01 -4.85
N VAL A 120 10.70 0.45 -4.38
CA VAL A 120 11.55 1.06 -3.34
C VAL A 120 12.08 2.42 -3.78
N LEU A 121 12.63 2.52 -5.00
CA LEU A 121 13.16 3.78 -5.52
C LEU A 121 12.07 4.85 -5.66
N ALA A 122 10.88 4.48 -6.14
CA ALA A 122 9.77 5.41 -6.24
C ALA A 122 9.25 5.85 -4.87
N GLY A 123 9.20 4.94 -3.88
CA GLY A 123 8.84 5.27 -2.50
C GLY A 123 9.83 6.24 -1.84
N LEU A 124 11.14 6.04 -2.05
CA LEU A 124 12.18 6.96 -1.57
C LEU A 124 12.11 8.33 -2.27
N GLU A 125 11.77 8.37 -3.56
CA GLU A 125 11.60 9.62 -4.31
C GLU A 125 10.39 10.43 -3.82
N LEU A 126 9.33 9.76 -3.36
CA LEU A 126 8.17 10.41 -2.75
C LEU A 126 8.37 10.83 -1.29
N SER A 127 9.42 10.32 -0.63
CA SER A 127 9.69 10.55 0.78
C SER A 127 11.04 11.27 0.98
N VAL A 128 12.11 10.50 1.14
CA VAL A 128 13.46 10.97 1.50
C VAL A 128 14.02 11.97 0.49
N PHE A 129 13.82 11.73 -0.81
CA PHE A 129 14.40 12.53 -1.90
C PHE A 129 13.39 13.42 -2.60
N HIS A 130 12.28 13.73 -1.93
CA HIS A 130 11.25 14.58 -2.49
C HIS A 130 11.81 15.98 -2.77
N ASP A 131 11.62 16.44 -3.99
CA ASP A 131 11.97 17.78 -4.45
C ASP A 131 10.71 18.45 -5.00
N PRO A 132 10.30 19.62 -4.49
CA PRO A 132 9.10 20.34 -4.96
C PRO A 132 9.09 20.64 -6.46
N SER A 133 10.26 20.67 -7.11
CA SER A 133 10.39 20.88 -8.56
C SER A 133 10.13 19.62 -9.39
N LYS A 134 10.16 18.43 -8.78
CA LYS A 134 9.95 17.15 -9.47
C LYS A 134 8.47 16.79 -9.55
N ARG A 135 8.09 16.17 -10.67
CA ARG A 135 6.72 15.68 -10.89
C ARG A 135 6.45 14.42 -10.06
N ILE A 136 5.82 14.62 -8.90
CA ILE A 136 5.37 13.58 -7.96
C ILE A 136 4.55 12.48 -8.66
N GLU A 137 3.73 12.88 -9.64
CA GLU A 137 2.87 11.98 -10.42
C GLU A 137 3.64 10.83 -11.08
N LEU A 138 4.90 11.03 -11.50
CA LEU A 138 5.69 9.97 -12.14
C LEU A 138 6.11 8.89 -11.15
N ALA A 139 6.48 9.27 -9.93
CA ALA A 139 6.82 8.32 -8.87
C ALA A 139 5.57 7.58 -8.38
N GLN A 140 4.44 8.27 -8.19
CA GLN A 140 3.16 7.64 -7.86
C GLN A 140 2.72 6.63 -8.93
N ASN A 141 2.82 7.00 -10.21
CA ASN A 141 2.49 6.09 -11.32
C ASN A 141 3.38 4.84 -11.34
N ARG A 142 4.69 4.96 -11.07
CA ARG A 142 5.60 3.81 -11.01
C ARG A 142 5.25 2.85 -9.86
N MET A 143 4.91 3.38 -8.69
CA MET A 143 4.45 2.54 -7.57
C MET A 143 3.16 1.83 -7.93
N LYS A 144 2.19 2.55 -8.51
CA LYS A 144 0.89 2.00 -8.93
C LYS A 144 1.03 0.88 -9.97
N VAL A 145 1.88 1.07 -10.98
CA VAL A 145 2.19 0.03 -11.96
C VAL A 145 2.81 -1.20 -11.28
N SER A 146 3.71 -0.99 -10.33
CA SER A 146 4.36 -2.09 -9.59
C SER A 146 3.35 -2.90 -8.75
N ILE A 147 2.37 -2.23 -8.14
CA ILE A 147 1.24 -2.86 -7.43
C ILE A 147 0.40 -3.68 -8.39
N PHE A 148 -0.07 -3.09 -9.49
CA PHE A 148 -0.95 -3.79 -10.43
C PHE A 148 -0.29 -4.98 -11.09
N ASP A 149 0.99 -4.87 -11.41
CA ASP A 149 1.80 -5.97 -11.89
C ASP A 149 1.93 -7.08 -10.82
N HIS A 150 2.15 -6.71 -9.56
CA HIS A 150 2.25 -7.67 -8.44
C HIS A 150 0.98 -8.48 -8.23
N PHE A 151 -0.16 -7.80 -8.13
CA PHE A 151 -1.44 -8.47 -7.88
C PHE A 151 -2.09 -9.04 -9.15
N GLY A 152 -1.52 -8.78 -10.34
CA GLY A 152 -2.12 -9.15 -11.61
C GLY A 152 -3.50 -8.50 -11.82
N LEU A 153 -3.67 -7.25 -11.40
CA LEU A 153 -4.95 -6.54 -11.41
C LEU A 153 -4.92 -5.34 -12.34
N ARG A 154 -6.02 -5.08 -13.06
CA ARG A 154 -6.26 -3.81 -13.76
C ARG A 154 -7.52 -3.14 -13.21
N ILE A 155 -7.41 -1.89 -12.77
CA ILE A 155 -8.55 -1.06 -12.38
C ILE A 155 -9.09 -0.33 -13.60
N TYR A 156 -10.30 -0.68 -14.02
CA TYR A 156 -11.02 0.02 -15.08
C TYR A 156 -12.06 0.95 -14.45
N LYS A 157 -12.04 2.25 -14.79
CA LYS A 157 -12.98 3.27 -14.28
C LYS A 157 -14.45 2.85 -14.34
N TYR A 158 -14.85 2.07 -15.35
CA TYR A 158 -16.23 1.62 -15.55
C TYR A 158 -16.50 0.17 -15.13
N LYS A 159 -15.46 -0.64 -14.85
CA LYS A 159 -15.60 -2.08 -14.56
C LYS A 159 -15.00 -2.53 -13.23
N GLY A 160 -14.37 -1.63 -12.46
CA GLY A 160 -13.68 -1.95 -11.21
C GLY A 160 -12.39 -2.74 -11.43
N ILE A 161 -11.94 -3.45 -10.39
CA ILE A 161 -10.77 -4.33 -10.41
C ILE A 161 -11.09 -5.59 -11.24
N GLN A 162 -10.27 -5.89 -12.26
CA GLN A 162 -10.30 -7.15 -12.99
C GLN A 162 -8.97 -7.89 -12.87
N LYS A 163 -9.03 -9.21 -12.64
CA LYS A 163 -7.87 -10.09 -12.75
C LYS A 163 -7.38 -10.13 -14.20
N LEU A 164 -6.07 -10.07 -14.39
CA LEU A 164 -5.46 -10.32 -15.68
C LEU A 164 -5.64 -11.81 -16.00
N ASN A 165 -6.56 -12.13 -16.90
CA ASN A 165 -6.55 -13.46 -17.51
C ASN A 165 -5.27 -13.53 -18.35
N SER A 166 -4.32 -14.38 -17.95
CA SER A 166 -3.23 -14.77 -18.83
C SER A 166 -3.88 -15.33 -20.08
N LYS A 167 -3.61 -14.71 -21.24
CA LYS A 167 -3.87 -15.39 -22.51
C LYS A 167 -2.98 -16.62 -22.48
N SER A 168 -3.58 -17.80 -22.30
CA SER A 168 -2.94 -19.07 -22.64
C SER A 168 -2.37 -18.92 -24.05
N ALA A 169 -1.06 -19.13 -24.15
CA ALA A 169 -0.35 -19.24 -25.43
C ALA A 169 -0.85 -20.44 -26.21
#